data_AF-X5XYR4-F1
#
_entry.id   AF-X5XYR4-F1
#
_cell.length_a   1.000
_cell.length_b   1.000
_cell.length_c   1.000
_cell.angle_alpha   90.00
_cell.angle_beta   90.00
_cell.angle_gamma   90.00
#
_symmetry.space_group_name_H-M   'P 1'
#
loop_
_entity.id
_entity.type
_entity.pdbx_description
1 polymer ?
#
loop_
_entity_poly.entity_id
_entity_poly.type
_entity_poly.pdbx_seq_one_letter_code
_entity_poly.pdbx_strand_id
1 'polypeptide(L)'
;MVRRVRAVVLEARDAGWSGPPFNPITLARQIGLRVEASAAVPDARTIVDDRGPRIEYNPQQKRARARFSIAHEIAHTFFPDVGDAIRNRGGDAAIRDDWQLELLCNLGASEIVMPVGSLPKLDHVPPLERLIQDRLQFDVSTEAYLIRVVSVTDAPITMFIASPHPDGEQVGYRIDYAIASSSAPRLALGERRIPDGSIVRQANAIGATAHSIEHWPDGDPASVECVGIPGYPGSLLPRVAGLIRHGRRDLGDFLHFIHGDILAPRTIPPVIVCQLVNDRALRWGGGVARQMAKRFPKAEAEFGEWMKSKPKAERLGEVHYATTPSFTLASLVAQEGFGPSGGTRIRYQALAKAMATLADVTRHRGASLHMPRLGTGGAGGDWEVVEALIRQNFDGLDKGVWVYDLPPRQTQHSLEF
;
A
#
# COMPACT_ATOMS: atom_id res chain seq x y z
N MET A 1 -0.32 26.60 -13.95
CA MET A 1 0.89 25.77 -14.04
C MET A 1 0.67 24.44 -14.76
N VAL A 2 -0.16 23.51 -14.27
CA VAL A 2 -0.31 22.14 -14.84
C VAL A 2 -0.54 22.09 -16.36
N ARG A 3 -1.33 23.01 -16.92
CA ARG A 3 -1.54 23.12 -18.39
C ARG A 3 -0.25 23.40 -19.16
N ARG A 4 0.67 24.21 -18.61
CA ARG A 4 1.98 24.50 -19.21
C ARG A 4 2.88 23.27 -19.20
N VAL A 5 2.95 22.57 -18.06
CA VAL A 5 3.68 21.30 -17.94
C VAL A 5 3.14 20.29 -18.95
N ARG A 6 1.81 20.18 -19.10
CA ARG A 6 1.20 19.29 -20.08
C ARG A 6 1.58 19.64 -21.52
N ALA A 7 1.60 20.92 -21.89
CA ALA A 7 2.01 21.34 -23.22
C ALA A 7 3.44 20.89 -23.53
N VAL A 8 4.37 21.14 -22.61
CA VAL A 8 5.77 20.69 -22.72
C VAL A 8 5.89 19.17 -22.79
N VAL A 9 5.14 18.45 -21.96
CA VAL A 9 5.10 16.99 -21.97
C VAL A 9 4.61 16.45 -23.32
N LEU A 10 3.61 17.07 -23.93
CA LEU A 10 3.13 16.68 -25.26
C LEU A 10 4.15 16.99 -26.35
N GLU A 11 4.75 18.18 -26.35
CA GLU A 11 5.82 18.55 -27.29
C GLU A 11 7.03 17.60 -27.19
N ALA A 12 7.44 17.26 -25.97
CA ALA A 12 8.50 16.29 -25.73
C ALA A 12 8.17 14.90 -26.30
N ARG A 13 6.90 14.47 -26.16
CA ARG A 13 6.43 13.20 -26.73
C ARG A 13 6.43 13.21 -28.25
N ASP A 14 6.02 14.32 -28.87
CA ASP A 14 6.11 14.51 -30.31
C ASP A 14 7.58 14.44 -30.78
N ALA A 15 8.51 14.89 -29.94
CA ALA A 15 9.96 14.79 -30.14
C ALA A 15 10.57 13.43 -29.72
N GLY A 16 9.77 12.39 -29.46
CA GLY A 16 10.23 11.02 -29.20
C GLY A 16 10.52 10.68 -27.74
N TRP A 17 10.21 11.56 -26.77
CA TRP A 17 10.28 11.21 -25.36
C TRP A 17 9.21 10.17 -25.01
N SER A 18 9.65 9.02 -24.49
CA SER A 18 8.81 7.84 -24.32
C SER A 18 9.00 7.18 -22.95
N GLY A 19 8.11 6.23 -22.66
CA GLY A 19 8.01 5.48 -21.43
C GLY A 19 6.85 4.48 -21.54
N PRO A 20 6.44 3.85 -20.43
CA PRO A 20 7.02 3.94 -19.10
C PRO A 20 8.33 3.13 -18.96
N PRO A 21 9.23 3.51 -18.02
CA PRO A 21 9.15 4.69 -17.16
C PRO A 21 9.56 5.97 -17.90
N PHE A 22 8.81 7.07 -17.72
CA PHE A 22 9.14 8.36 -18.35
C PHE A 22 10.32 9.03 -17.63
N ASN A 23 11.43 9.31 -18.32
CA ASN A 23 12.64 9.84 -17.69
C ASN A 23 12.61 11.38 -17.59
N PRO A 24 12.54 11.98 -16.38
CA PRO A 24 12.47 13.43 -16.22
C PRO A 24 13.78 14.14 -16.62
N ILE A 25 14.94 13.47 -16.57
CA ILE A 25 16.21 14.07 -17.03
C ILE A 25 16.21 14.23 -18.54
N THR A 26 15.68 13.24 -19.28
CA THR A 26 15.54 13.33 -20.73
C THR A 26 14.62 14.50 -21.10
N LEU A 27 13.50 14.67 -20.38
CA LEU A 27 12.63 15.83 -20.56
C LEU A 27 13.37 17.14 -20.29
N ALA A 28 14.06 17.25 -19.15
CA ALA A 28 14.83 18.45 -18.79
C ALA A 28 15.82 18.86 -19.89
N ARG A 29 16.57 17.90 -20.44
CA ARG A 29 17.50 18.14 -21.56
C ARG A 29 16.79 18.65 -22.81
N GLN A 30 15.63 18.09 -23.16
CA GLN A 30 14.86 18.53 -24.33
C GLN A 30 14.37 19.97 -24.20
N ILE A 31 14.02 20.41 -22.99
CA ILE A 31 13.59 21.79 -22.72
C ILE A 31 14.73 22.73 -22.31
N GLY A 32 15.99 22.31 -22.46
CA GLY A 32 17.16 23.14 -22.20
C GLY A 32 17.51 23.35 -20.72
N LEU A 33 16.93 22.58 -19.81
CA LEU A 33 17.29 22.62 -18.38
C LEU A 33 18.54 21.78 -18.10
N ARG A 34 19.43 22.33 -17.28
CA ARG A 34 20.60 21.60 -16.77
C ARG A 34 20.21 20.78 -15.55
N VAL A 35 20.64 19.52 -15.50
CA VAL A 35 20.43 18.64 -14.34
C VAL A 35 21.76 18.04 -13.92
N GLU A 36 22.15 18.26 -12.66
CA GLU A 36 23.44 17.86 -12.11
C GLU A 36 23.26 17.05 -10.81
N ALA A 37 24.11 16.05 -10.62
CA ALA A 37 24.11 15.26 -9.38
C ALA A 37 24.90 16.01 -8.30
N SER A 38 24.31 16.15 -7.12
CA SER A 38 24.93 16.79 -5.96
C SER A 38 24.53 16.05 -4.69
N ALA A 39 25.49 15.42 -4.02
CA ALA A 39 25.24 14.78 -2.72
C ALA A 39 25.03 15.80 -1.57
N ALA A 40 25.22 17.10 -1.85
CA ALA A 40 25.07 18.16 -0.85
C ALA A 40 23.61 18.59 -0.60
N VAL A 41 22.66 18.14 -1.44
CA VAL A 41 21.24 18.45 -1.28
C VAL A 41 20.49 17.26 -0.65
N PRO A 42 19.45 17.47 0.17
CA PRO A 42 18.67 16.37 0.73
C PRO A 42 17.96 15.55 -0.36
N ASP A 43 17.22 16.22 -1.25
CA ASP A 43 16.47 15.59 -2.34
C ASP A 43 16.82 16.19 -3.70
N ALA A 44 16.38 17.42 -3.95
CA ALA A 44 16.73 18.22 -5.12
C ALA A 44 16.49 19.71 -4.82
N ARG A 45 17.03 20.59 -5.65
CA ARG A 45 16.78 22.03 -5.62
C ARG A 45 16.93 22.64 -7.01
N THR A 46 16.25 23.76 -7.22
CA THR A 46 16.43 24.61 -8.39
C THR A 46 17.28 25.83 -8.02
N ILE A 47 18.29 26.13 -8.83
CA ILE A 47 19.16 27.30 -8.73
C ILE A 47 19.09 28.05 -10.05
N VAL A 48 19.00 29.38 -10.01
CA VAL A 48 19.11 30.22 -11.20
C VAL A 48 20.48 30.90 -11.18
N ASP A 49 21.28 30.70 -12.24
CA ASP A 49 22.57 31.37 -12.44
C ASP A 49 22.56 32.14 -13.79
N ASP A 50 23.70 32.73 -14.16
CA ASP A 50 23.86 33.52 -15.40
C ASP A 50 23.51 32.75 -16.70
N ARG A 51 23.49 31.43 -16.65
CA ARG A 51 23.13 30.54 -17.78
C ARG A 51 21.69 30.02 -17.69
N GLY A 52 20.89 30.54 -16.76
CA GLY A 52 19.50 30.17 -16.54
C GLY A 52 19.32 29.10 -15.45
N PRO A 53 18.10 28.53 -15.30
CA PRO A 53 17.80 27.55 -14.27
C PRO A 53 18.60 26.25 -14.42
N ARG A 54 19.08 25.73 -13.28
CA ARG A 54 19.75 24.44 -13.11
C ARG A 54 19.10 23.68 -11.95
N ILE A 55 18.92 22.38 -12.13
CA ILE A 55 18.43 21.45 -11.11
C ILE A 55 19.61 20.65 -10.56
N GLU A 56 19.76 20.63 -9.24
CA GLU A 56 20.68 19.73 -8.55
C GLU A 56 19.87 18.66 -7.81
N TYR A 57 20.24 17.38 -7.93
CA TYR A 57 19.55 16.28 -7.25
C TYR A 57 20.52 15.37 -6.49
N ASN A 58 20.04 14.74 -5.43
CA ASN A 58 20.84 13.80 -4.65
C ASN A 58 20.82 12.39 -5.27
N PRO A 59 21.96 11.89 -5.80
CA PRO A 59 22.02 10.57 -6.43
C PRO A 59 21.96 9.41 -5.42
N GLN A 60 22.10 9.68 -4.11
CA GLN A 60 22.00 8.67 -3.05
C GLN A 60 20.55 8.35 -2.68
N GLN A 61 19.60 9.17 -3.14
CA GLN A 61 18.18 8.90 -2.92
C GLN A 61 17.72 7.67 -3.70
N LYS A 62 16.68 7.01 -3.19
CA LYS A 62 16.02 5.90 -3.90
C LYS A 62 15.59 6.39 -5.29
N ARG A 63 15.76 5.57 -6.33
CA ARG A 63 15.47 5.93 -7.73
C ARG A 63 14.13 6.64 -7.94
N ALA A 64 13.03 6.10 -7.42
CA ALA A 64 11.71 6.71 -7.53
C ALA A 64 11.63 8.09 -6.82
N ARG A 65 12.32 8.27 -5.68
CA ARG A 65 12.42 9.56 -4.98
C ARG A 65 13.21 10.57 -5.81
N ALA A 66 14.39 10.19 -6.31
CA ALA A 66 15.22 11.04 -7.17
C ALA A 66 14.44 11.49 -8.43
N ARG A 67 13.80 10.55 -9.13
CA ARG A 67 12.97 10.84 -10.32
C ARG A 67 11.86 11.84 -10.01
N PHE A 68 11.11 11.62 -8.93
CA PHE A 68 10.03 12.52 -8.54
C PHE A 68 10.57 13.89 -8.09
N SER A 69 11.72 13.96 -7.43
CA SER A 69 12.37 15.23 -7.07
C SER A 69 12.82 16.02 -8.28
N ILE A 70 13.45 15.38 -9.26
CA ILE A 70 13.82 16.06 -10.51
C ILE A 70 12.57 16.58 -11.23
N ALA A 71 11.53 15.75 -11.37
CA ALA A 71 10.27 16.17 -11.99
C ALA A 71 9.58 17.33 -11.24
N HIS A 72 9.69 17.35 -9.92
CA HIS A 72 9.18 18.42 -9.07
C HIS A 72 9.93 19.74 -9.29
N GLU A 73 11.27 19.69 -9.35
CA GLU A 73 12.08 20.86 -9.70
C GLU A 73 11.81 21.37 -11.12
N ILE A 74 11.61 20.47 -12.10
CA ILE A 74 11.17 20.85 -13.46
C ILE A 74 9.80 21.54 -13.40
N ALA A 75 8.86 21.04 -12.61
CA ALA A 75 7.55 21.69 -12.46
C ALA A 75 7.69 23.10 -11.84
N HIS A 76 8.63 23.28 -10.92
CA HIS A 76 8.95 24.57 -10.32
C HIS A 76 9.43 25.60 -11.35
N THR A 77 10.17 25.21 -12.39
CA THR A 77 10.66 26.16 -13.41
C THR A 77 9.56 26.81 -14.25
N PHE A 78 8.31 26.33 -14.15
CA PHE A 78 7.16 26.91 -14.86
C PHE A 78 6.44 28.02 -14.09
N PHE A 79 6.87 28.32 -12.86
CA PHE A 79 6.36 29.46 -12.11
C PHE A 79 7.13 30.75 -12.44
N PRO A 80 6.43 31.91 -12.50
CA PRO A 80 7.07 33.18 -12.85
C PRO A 80 8.15 33.65 -11.86
N ASP A 81 8.04 33.25 -10.60
CA ASP A 81 8.88 33.66 -9.46
C ASP A 81 10.09 32.75 -9.23
N VAL A 82 10.42 31.86 -10.19
CA VAL A 82 11.52 30.89 -10.04
C VAL A 82 12.89 31.55 -9.78
N GLY A 83 13.07 32.81 -10.18
CA GLY A 83 14.28 33.60 -9.96
C GLY A 83 14.33 34.36 -8.63
N ASP A 84 13.23 34.41 -7.87
CA ASP A 84 13.10 35.31 -6.72
C ASP A 84 13.70 34.73 -5.42
N ALA A 85 13.83 33.40 -5.31
CA ALA A 85 14.47 32.73 -4.17
C ALA A 85 14.94 31.29 -4.51
N ILE A 86 16.03 30.84 -3.87
CA ILE A 86 16.45 29.44 -3.90
C ILE A 86 15.51 28.62 -3.01
N ARG A 87 14.72 27.73 -3.61
CA ARG A 87 13.82 26.81 -2.90
C ARG A 87 14.47 25.43 -2.77
N ASN A 88 14.46 24.87 -1.57
CA ASN A 88 15.06 23.55 -1.28
C ASN A 88 13.97 22.55 -0.96
N ARG A 89 13.94 21.42 -1.69
CA ARG A 89 13.08 20.30 -1.31
C ARG A 89 13.67 19.56 -0.11
N GLY A 90 12.99 19.64 1.03
CA GLY A 90 13.32 18.93 2.27
C GLY A 90 14.29 19.61 3.25
N GLY A 91 14.35 20.95 3.24
CA GLY A 91 14.98 21.74 4.31
C GLY A 91 13.97 22.27 5.34
N ASP A 92 14.47 22.72 6.50
CA ASP A 92 13.70 23.19 7.69
C ASP A 92 12.93 24.53 7.52
N ALA A 93 12.68 25.00 6.30
CA ALA A 93 11.99 26.27 6.09
C ALA A 93 10.47 26.09 6.21
N ALA A 94 9.96 26.30 7.42
CA ALA A 94 8.55 26.57 7.67
C ALA A 94 8.07 27.78 6.83
N ILE A 95 6.93 27.66 6.16
CA ILE A 95 5.86 28.68 6.08
C ILE A 95 4.56 27.99 5.63
N ARG A 96 3.51 28.20 6.42
CA ARG A 96 2.13 27.69 6.21
C ARG A 96 1.46 28.19 4.91
N ASP A 97 2.06 29.13 4.19
CA ASP A 97 1.48 29.77 2.99
C ASP A 97 1.88 29.12 1.65
N ASP A 98 2.76 28.11 1.63
CA ASP A 98 3.33 27.54 0.38
C ASP A 98 2.78 26.16 -0.02
N TRP A 99 1.81 25.61 0.72
CA TRP A 99 1.29 24.26 0.45
C TRP A 99 0.54 24.17 -0.89
N GLN A 100 -0.11 25.26 -1.32
CA GLN A 100 -0.79 25.32 -2.61
C GLN A 100 0.21 25.28 -3.76
N LEU A 101 1.35 25.96 -3.59
CA LEU A 101 2.44 25.93 -4.55
C LEU A 101 3.03 24.52 -4.64
N GLU A 102 3.35 23.92 -3.49
CA GLU A 102 3.85 22.54 -3.37
C GLU A 102 2.87 21.51 -3.98
N LEU A 103 1.57 21.66 -3.74
CA LEU A 103 0.53 20.83 -4.36
C LEU A 103 0.55 20.97 -5.88
N LEU A 104 0.58 22.21 -6.38
CA LEU A 104 0.67 22.45 -7.82
C LEU A 104 1.93 21.76 -8.36
N CYS A 105 3.11 21.97 -7.76
CA CYS A 105 4.36 21.32 -8.16
C CYS A 105 4.25 19.79 -8.16
N ASN A 106 3.60 19.18 -7.16
CA ASN A 106 3.37 17.74 -7.13
C ASN A 106 2.44 17.26 -8.26
N LEU A 107 1.41 18.03 -8.63
CA LEU A 107 0.58 17.76 -9.80
C LEU A 107 1.38 17.87 -11.10
N GLY A 108 2.22 18.89 -11.23
CA GLY A 108 3.13 19.06 -12.38
C GLY A 108 4.14 17.92 -12.49
N ALA A 109 4.79 17.57 -11.38
CA ALA A 109 5.72 16.45 -11.30
C ALA A 109 5.04 15.13 -11.71
N SER A 110 3.80 14.92 -11.25
CA SER A 110 2.99 13.75 -11.61
C SER A 110 2.66 13.70 -13.11
N GLU A 111 2.37 14.85 -13.73
CA GLU A 111 2.20 14.95 -15.19
C GLU A 111 3.51 14.64 -15.95
N ILE A 112 4.69 14.92 -15.37
CA ILE A 112 5.98 14.59 -15.98
C ILE A 112 6.32 13.10 -15.83
N VAL A 113 6.25 12.54 -14.62
CA VAL A 113 6.63 11.12 -14.43
C VAL A 113 5.58 10.16 -14.96
N MET A 114 4.36 10.65 -15.19
CA MET A 114 3.23 9.87 -15.66
C MET A 114 2.29 10.74 -16.54
N PRO A 115 2.67 11.06 -17.79
CA PRO A 115 1.93 11.93 -18.72
C PRO A 115 0.48 11.56 -19.02
N VAL A 116 -0.30 12.52 -19.51
CA VAL A 116 -1.60 12.22 -20.13
C VAL A 116 -1.45 11.13 -21.21
N GLY A 117 -2.38 10.17 -21.22
CA GLY A 117 -2.32 9.00 -22.09
C GLY A 117 -1.31 7.92 -21.69
N SER A 118 -0.63 8.05 -20.53
CA SER A 118 0.23 6.96 -20.00
C SER A 118 -0.57 5.83 -19.36
N LEU A 119 -1.82 6.10 -18.97
CA LEU A 119 -2.79 5.08 -18.54
C LEU A 119 -3.99 5.11 -19.48
N PRO A 120 -4.53 3.93 -19.85
CA PRO A 120 -5.82 3.86 -20.52
C PRO A 120 -6.92 4.38 -19.59
N LYS A 121 -8.07 4.72 -20.19
CA LYS A 121 -9.28 5.02 -19.42
C LYS A 121 -9.63 3.82 -18.54
N LEU A 122 -9.96 4.08 -17.28
CA LEU A 122 -10.32 3.03 -16.32
C LEU A 122 -11.83 3.05 -16.07
N ASP A 123 -12.55 2.17 -16.77
CA ASP A 123 -14.00 1.97 -16.56
C ASP A 123 -14.28 1.35 -15.18
N HIS A 124 -13.39 0.43 -14.76
CA HIS A 124 -13.36 -0.13 -13.42
C HIS A 124 -12.00 0.14 -12.78
N VAL A 125 -12.01 0.78 -11.61
CA VAL A 125 -10.78 1.03 -10.84
C VAL A 125 -10.55 -0.14 -9.89
N PRO A 126 -9.49 -0.94 -10.06
CA PRO A 126 -9.23 -2.10 -9.21
C PRO A 126 -8.92 -1.69 -7.76
N PRO A 127 -8.95 -2.63 -6.80
CA PRO A 127 -8.59 -2.37 -5.40
C PRO A 127 -7.20 -1.72 -5.25
N LEU A 128 -7.02 -0.91 -4.21
CA LEU A 128 -5.80 -0.15 -3.94
C LEU A 128 -4.53 -1.02 -3.96
N GLU A 129 -4.58 -2.24 -3.44
CA GLU A 129 -3.46 -3.18 -3.44
C GLU A 129 -2.97 -3.46 -4.86
N ARG A 130 -3.91 -3.67 -5.80
CA ARG A 130 -3.59 -3.88 -7.21
C ARG A 130 -3.02 -2.62 -7.85
N LEU A 131 -3.58 -1.44 -7.54
CA LEU A 131 -3.05 -0.16 -8.01
C LEU A 131 -1.60 0.07 -7.54
N ILE A 132 -1.28 -0.28 -6.29
CA ILE A 132 0.07 -0.17 -5.72
C ILE A 132 1.05 -1.12 -6.44
N GLN A 133 0.58 -2.27 -6.96
CA GLN A 133 1.39 -3.15 -7.79
C GLN A 133 1.57 -2.58 -9.20
N ASP A 134 0.47 -2.15 -9.83
CA ASP A 134 0.48 -1.63 -11.20
C ASP A 134 1.33 -0.36 -11.35
N ARG A 135 1.47 0.45 -10.29
CA ARG A 135 2.36 1.63 -10.31
C ARG A 135 3.83 1.29 -10.57
N LEU A 136 4.27 0.07 -10.26
CA LEU A 136 5.68 -0.31 -10.36
C LEU A 136 6.19 -0.22 -11.80
N GLN A 137 5.34 -0.52 -12.78
CA GLN A 137 5.70 -0.41 -14.21
C GLN A 137 6.04 1.03 -14.64
N PHE A 138 5.52 2.02 -13.92
CA PHE A 138 5.75 3.45 -14.20
C PHE A 138 6.95 4.02 -13.43
N ASP A 139 7.48 3.29 -12.44
CA ASP A 139 8.55 3.74 -11.54
C ASP A 139 8.22 5.10 -10.87
N VAL A 140 7.00 5.20 -10.30
CA VAL A 140 6.45 6.39 -9.64
C VAL A 140 5.99 6.13 -8.20
N SER A 141 5.78 7.21 -7.44
CA SER A 141 5.19 7.14 -6.09
C SER A 141 3.70 6.73 -6.15
N THR A 142 3.17 6.22 -5.04
CA THR A 142 1.74 5.96 -4.90
C THR A 142 0.92 7.22 -5.13
N GLU A 143 1.35 8.35 -4.57
CA GLU A 143 0.69 9.65 -4.72
C GLU A 143 0.54 10.05 -6.20
N ALA A 144 1.63 10.03 -6.97
CA ALA A 144 1.60 10.36 -8.40
C ALA A 144 0.72 9.41 -9.22
N TYR A 145 0.76 8.11 -8.88
CA TYR A 145 -0.05 7.11 -9.55
C TYR A 145 -1.55 7.30 -9.30
N LEU A 146 -1.95 7.52 -8.05
CA LEU A 146 -3.36 7.73 -7.69
C LEU A 146 -3.92 9.03 -8.28
N ILE A 147 -3.11 10.09 -8.37
CA ILE A 147 -3.47 11.33 -9.08
C ILE A 147 -3.85 10.99 -10.52
N ARG A 148 -3.04 10.20 -11.21
CA ARG A 148 -3.32 9.80 -12.60
C ARG A 148 -4.57 8.93 -12.68
N VAL A 149 -4.72 7.93 -11.81
CA VAL A 149 -5.91 7.04 -11.76
C VAL A 149 -7.20 7.85 -11.67
N VAL A 150 -7.29 8.81 -10.73
CA VAL A 150 -8.48 9.65 -10.56
C VAL A 150 -8.73 10.56 -11.76
N SER A 151 -7.67 10.97 -12.48
CA SER A 151 -7.82 11.82 -13.67
C SER A 151 -8.29 11.09 -14.94
N VAL A 152 -8.22 9.75 -14.99
CA VAL A 152 -8.56 8.93 -16.18
C VAL A 152 -9.74 7.97 -15.95
N THR A 153 -10.41 8.06 -14.81
CA THR A 153 -11.59 7.24 -14.49
C THR A 153 -12.86 8.09 -14.47
N ASP A 154 -13.96 7.48 -14.89
CA ASP A 154 -15.31 8.01 -14.72
C ASP A 154 -16.01 7.39 -13.50
N ALA A 155 -15.37 6.48 -12.77
CA ALA A 155 -15.90 5.98 -11.50
C ALA A 155 -15.88 7.10 -10.44
N PRO A 156 -16.93 7.26 -9.61
CA PRO A 156 -17.04 8.35 -8.66
C PRO A 156 -16.09 8.12 -7.48
N ILE A 157 -14.81 8.47 -7.68
CA ILE A 157 -13.71 8.29 -6.74
C ILE A 157 -13.10 9.64 -6.38
N THR A 158 -12.76 9.80 -5.11
CA THR A 158 -11.93 10.91 -4.61
C THR A 158 -10.66 10.33 -4.00
N MET A 159 -9.49 10.72 -4.50
CA MET A 159 -8.25 10.46 -3.77
C MET A 159 -8.00 11.54 -2.73
N PHE A 160 -7.30 11.20 -1.65
CA PHE A 160 -6.82 12.16 -0.66
C PHE A 160 -5.40 11.82 -0.21
N ILE A 161 -4.67 12.85 0.21
CA ILE A 161 -3.43 12.72 0.98
C ILE A 161 -3.69 13.28 2.37
N ALA A 162 -3.27 12.55 3.40
CA ALA A 162 -3.40 12.96 4.79
C ALA A 162 -2.08 12.83 5.54
N SER A 163 -1.81 13.80 6.40
CA SER A 163 -0.61 13.85 7.22
C SER A 163 -0.93 13.68 8.71
N PRO A 164 -0.01 13.06 9.48
CA PRO A 164 -0.16 12.95 10.91
C PRO A 164 -0.11 14.36 11.53
N HIS A 165 -1.00 14.61 12.48
CA HIS A 165 -1.06 15.85 13.23
C HIS A 165 -1.11 15.53 14.73
N PRO A 166 -0.28 16.17 15.58
CA PRO A 166 -0.37 16.01 17.02
C PRO A 166 -1.77 16.40 17.50
N ASP A 167 -2.39 15.55 18.30
CA ASP A 167 -3.70 15.78 18.91
C ASP A 167 -3.67 15.33 20.37
N GLY A 168 -3.10 16.17 21.23
CA GLY A 168 -2.78 15.82 22.61
C GLY A 168 -1.77 14.67 22.69
N GLU A 169 -2.12 13.60 23.42
CA GLU A 169 -1.29 12.38 23.53
C GLU A 169 -1.48 11.41 22.36
N GLN A 170 -2.45 11.66 21.47
CA GLN A 170 -2.73 10.83 20.30
C GLN A 170 -2.27 11.49 19.00
N VAL A 171 -2.12 10.68 17.96
CA VAL A 171 -1.83 11.16 16.60
C VAL A 171 -3.13 11.16 15.81
N GLY A 172 -3.62 12.35 15.49
CA GLY A 172 -4.67 12.55 14.50
C GLY A 172 -4.14 12.55 13.08
N TYR A 173 -5.02 12.46 12.09
CA TYR A 173 -4.67 12.73 10.69
C TYR A 173 -5.51 13.89 10.17
N ARG A 174 -4.90 14.73 9.34
CA ARG A 174 -5.56 15.81 8.62
C ARG A 174 -5.35 15.61 7.12
N ILE A 175 -6.38 15.82 6.33
CA ILE A 175 -6.30 15.79 4.88
C ILE A 175 -5.52 17.03 4.43
N ASP A 176 -4.39 16.80 3.76
CA ASP A 176 -3.60 17.86 3.13
C ASP A 176 -4.35 18.37 1.90
N TYR A 177 -4.78 17.45 1.04
CA TYR A 177 -5.57 17.75 -0.14
C TYR A 177 -6.35 16.54 -0.64
N ALA A 178 -7.36 16.79 -1.46
CA ALA A 178 -8.16 15.76 -2.12
C ALA A 178 -8.42 16.12 -3.59
N ILE A 179 -8.45 15.11 -4.46
CA ILE A 179 -8.71 15.26 -5.89
C ILE A 179 -9.86 14.32 -6.23
N ALA A 180 -10.93 14.87 -6.80
CA ALA A 180 -12.11 14.14 -7.21
C ALA A 180 -12.05 13.85 -8.72
N SER A 181 -12.50 12.66 -9.10
CA SER A 181 -12.83 12.32 -10.49
C SER A 181 -13.96 13.21 -11.00
N SER A 182 -14.17 13.21 -12.32
CA SER A 182 -15.20 14.04 -12.98
C SER A 182 -16.61 13.76 -12.47
N SER A 183 -16.90 12.53 -12.05
CA SER A 183 -18.20 12.05 -11.59
C SER A 183 -18.35 11.99 -10.07
N ALA A 184 -17.29 12.21 -9.30
CA ALA A 184 -17.34 12.19 -7.85
C ALA A 184 -18.03 13.44 -7.28
N PRO A 185 -18.71 13.32 -6.12
CA PRO A 185 -19.23 14.46 -5.39
C PRO A 185 -18.10 15.42 -5.00
N ARG A 186 -18.37 16.72 -5.10
CA ARG A 186 -17.42 17.76 -4.69
C ARG A 186 -17.52 17.98 -3.18
N LEU A 187 -16.74 17.20 -2.44
CA LEU A 187 -16.63 17.32 -0.99
C LEU A 187 -15.51 18.30 -0.63
N ALA A 188 -15.76 19.20 0.32
CA ALA A 188 -14.77 20.14 0.83
C ALA A 188 -13.84 19.46 1.85
N LEU A 189 -13.01 18.50 1.41
CA LEU A 189 -12.20 17.65 2.29
C LEU A 189 -10.86 18.26 2.73
N GLY A 190 -10.36 19.29 2.03
CA GLY A 190 -9.07 19.91 2.36
C GLY A 190 -9.02 20.44 3.80
N GLU A 191 -7.89 20.24 4.46
CA GLU A 191 -7.61 20.64 5.85
C GLU A 191 -8.54 20.01 6.91
N ARG A 192 -9.41 19.08 6.54
CA ARG A 192 -10.29 18.43 7.49
C ARG A 192 -9.55 17.39 8.33
N ARG A 193 -9.88 17.39 9.62
CA ARG A 193 -9.49 16.33 10.53
C ARG A 193 -10.23 15.04 10.16
N ILE A 194 -9.49 13.95 10.07
CA ILE A 194 -10.04 12.61 9.85
C ILE A 194 -10.59 12.09 11.19
N PRO A 195 -11.80 11.49 11.20
CA PRO A 195 -12.40 10.93 12.41
C PRO A 195 -11.48 9.98 13.18
N ASP A 196 -11.61 9.95 14.51
CA ASP A 196 -10.73 9.14 15.36
C ASP A 196 -10.89 7.63 15.15
N GLY A 197 -12.08 7.18 14.74
CA GLY A 197 -12.37 5.79 14.40
C GLY A 197 -12.00 5.38 12.97
N SER A 198 -11.39 6.26 12.17
CA SER A 198 -11.11 5.98 10.75
C SER A 198 -10.03 4.91 10.55
N ILE A 199 -10.21 4.08 9.51
CA ILE A 199 -9.25 3.07 9.04
C ILE A 199 -7.92 3.67 8.63
N VAL A 200 -7.90 4.96 8.27
CA VAL A 200 -6.69 5.70 7.89
C VAL A 200 -5.60 5.59 8.95
N ARG A 201 -5.95 5.52 10.24
CA ARG A 201 -4.99 5.37 11.34
C ARG A 201 -4.27 4.03 11.35
N GLN A 202 -4.83 3.03 10.67
CA GLN A 202 -4.25 1.69 10.55
C GLN A 202 -3.16 1.62 9.48
N ALA A 203 -3.17 2.56 8.51
CA ALA A 203 -2.12 2.73 7.50
C ALA A 203 -0.86 3.44 8.07
N ASN A 204 -0.44 3.04 9.28
CA ASN A 204 0.63 3.67 10.07
C ASN A 204 2.04 3.11 9.80
N ALA A 205 2.21 2.31 8.75
CA ALA A 205 3.50 1.85 8.27
C ALA A 205 3.57 2.00 6.75
N ILE A 206 4.76 2.31 6.23
CA ILE A 206 4.95 2.51 4.79
C ILE A 206 4.61 1.21 4.04
N GLY A 207 3.69 1.30 3.08
CA GLY A 207 3.20 0.20 2.27
C GLY A 207 2.09 -0.62 2.92
N ALA A 208 1.76 -0.41 4.19
CA ALA A 208 0.64 -1.07 4.82
C ALA A 208 -0.68 -0.52 4.28
N THR A 209 -1.60 -1.39 3.87
CA THR A 209 -2.91 -1.01 3.37
C THR A 209 -4.00 -1.34 4.38
N ALA A 210 -5.08 -0.57 4.32
CA ALA A 210 -6.28 -0.84 5.10
C ALA A 210 -7.51 -0.35 4.33
N HIS A 211 -8.63 -1.04 4.49
CA HIS A 211 -9.90 -0.61 3.92
C HIS A 211 -11.06 -0.76 4.92
N SER A 212 -12.09 0.05 4.75
CA SER A 212 -13.32 -0.03 5.54
C SER A 212 -14.45 0.68 4.79
N ILE A 213 -15.69 0.41 5.20
CA ILE A 213 -16.79 1.34 4.96
C ILE A 213 -16.75 2.39 6.05
N GLU A 214 -16.71 3.65 5.67
CA GLU A 214 -16.65 4.77 6.61
C GLU A 214 -17.74 5.78 6.34
N HIS A 215 -18.15 6.44 7.42
CA HIS A 215 -19.02 7.60 7.37
C HIS A 215 -18.19 8.83 7.73
N TRP A 216 -17.79 9.58 6.71
CA TRP A 216 -17.11 10.86 6.90
C TRP A 216 -18.14 11.99 6.91
N PRO A 217 -17.91 13.06 7.69
CA PRO A 217 -18.80 14.22 7.70
C PRO A 217 -19.04 14.76 6.29
N ASP A 218 -20.28 15.15 6.00
CA ASP A 218 -20.73 15.71 4.72
C ASP A 218 -20.73 14.73 3.52
N GLY A 219 -20.67 13.42 3.77
CA GLY A 219 -20.78 12.39 2.74
C GLY A 219 -21.67 11.21 3.12
N ASP A 220 -22.18 10.52 2.10
CA ASP A 220 -22.78 9.20 2.29
C ASP A 220 -21.72 8.19 2.75
N PRO A 221 -22.12 7.09 3.42
CA PRO A 221 -21.21 5.97 3.67
C PRO A 221 -20.50 5.53 2.38
N ALA A 222 -19.18 5.45 2.45
CA ALA A 222 -18.33 5.15 1.30
C ALA A 222 -17.22 4.17 1.67
N SER A 223 -16.76 3.41 0.68
CA SER A 223 -15.58 2.57 0.82
C SER A 223 -14.33 3.44 0.81
N VAL A 224 -13.56 3.37 1.89
CA VAL A 224 -12.26 4.04 2.06
C VAL A 224 -11.18 2.98 2.00
N GLU A 225 -10.26 3.13 1.05
CA GLU A 225 -9.05 2.32 0.91
C GLU A 225 -7.85 3.24 1.12
N CYS A 226 -6.86 2.82 1.90
CA CYS A 226 -5.72 3.68 2.21
C CYS A 226 -4.42 2.90 2.35
N VAL A 227 -3.29 3.60 2.17
CA VAL A 227 -1.95 3.06 2.27
C VAL A 227 -1.00 4.05 2.92
N GLY A 228 -0.13 3.55 3.80
CA GLY A 228 0.94 4.35 4.38
C GLY A 228 1.99 4.69 3.34
N ILE A 229 2.33 5.97 3.22
CA ILE A 229 3.36 6.48 2.30
C ILE A 229 4.43 7.24 3.11
N PRO A 230 5.62 7.47 2.54
CA PRO A 230 6.67 8.22 3.24
C PRO A 230 6.17 9.57 3.78
N GLY A 231 6.58 9.86 5.02
CA GLY A 231 6.36 11.15 5.68
C GLY A 231 7.02 12.31 4.95
N TYR A 232 6.63 13.55 5.28
CA TYR A 232 7.45 14.71 4.93
C TYR A 232 8.82 14.61 5.63
N PRO A 233 9.86 15.28 5.09
CA PRO A 233 11.16 15.39 5.74
C PRO A 233 11.00 15.80 7.23
N GLY A 234 11.68 15.08 8.13
CA GLY A 234 11.58 15.28 9.58
C GLY A 234 10.42 14.56 10.28
N SER A 235 9.41 14.04 9.56
CA SER A 235 8.32 13.28 10.17
C SER A 235 8.73 11.84 10.49
N LEU A 236 8.52 11.41 11.75
CA LEU A 236 8.69 10.01 12.16
C LEU A 236 7.50 9.13 11.75
N LEU A 237 6.35 9.74 11.50
CA LEU A 237 5.11 9.05 11.18
C LEU A 237 4.83 9.13 9.67
N PRO A 238 4.29 8.06 9.07
CA PRO A 238 3.96 8.07 7.66
C PRO A 238 2.78 9.00 7.37
N ARG A 239 2.76 9.53 6.14
CA ARG A 239 1.54 10.10 5.55
C ARG A 239 0.67 8.96 5.04
N VAL A 240 -0.58 9.25 4.70
CA VAL A 240 -1.50 8.29 4.12
C VAL A 240 -2.00 8.80 2.78
N ALA A 241 -1.95 7.94 1.77
CA ALA A 241 -2.68 8.14 0.53
C ALA A 241 -3.92 7.25 0.55
N GLY A 242 -5.07 7.78 0.17
CA GLY A 242 -6.30 6.99 0.15
C GLY A 242 -7.22 7.32 -1.01
N LEU A 243 -8.19 6.43 -1.21
CA LEU A 243 -9.27 6.50 -2.17
C LEU A 243 -10.60 6.36 -1.41
N ILE A 244 -11.51 7.29 -1.67
CA ILE A 244 -12.91 7.21 -1.28
C ILE A 244 -13.68 6.81 -2.53
N ARG A 245 -14.34 5.66 -2.50
CA ARG A 245 -15.21 5.17 -3.57
C ARG A 245 -16.66 5.46 -3.22
N HIS A 246 -17.21 6.48 -3.83
CA HIS A 246 -18.57 6.96 -3.56
C HIS A 246 -19.62 5.99 -4.09
N GLY A 247 -20.77 5.93 -3.43
CA GLY A 247 -21.87 5.04 -3.80
C GLY A 247 -21.64 3.56 -3.47
N ARG A 248 -20.44 3.18 -3.03
CA ARG A 248 -20.12 1.82 -2.61
C ARG A 248 -20.33 1.66 -1.10
N ARG A 249 -21.33 0.86 -0.72
CA ARG A 249 -21.75 0.67 0.68
C ARG A 249 -21.27 -0.64 1.31
N ASP A 250 -20.52 -1.44 0.56
CA ASP A 250 -19.88 -2.67 0.99
C ASP A 250 -18.45 -2.75 0.42
N LEU A 251 -17.64 -3.66 0.97
CA LEU A 251 -16.29 -3.91 0.48
C LEU A 251 -16.29 -4.80 -0.79
N GLY A 252 -17.46 -5.13 -1.33
CA GLY A 252 -17.69 -6.09 -2.40
C GLY A 252 -17.57 -7.53 -1.93
N ASP A 253 -16.46 -8.16 -2.31
CA ASP A 253 -16.13 -9.55 -1.98
C ASP A 253 -15.89 -9.71 -0.47
N PHE A 254 -16.14 -10.89 0.10
CA PHE A 254 -15.79 -11.18 1.49
C PHE A 254 -14.31 -11.54 1.67
N LEU A 255 -13.63 -11.89 0.57
CA LEU A 255 -12.20 -12.16 0.54
C LEU A 255 -11.43 -10.88 0.23
N HIS A 256 -10.68 -10.41 1.22
CA HIS A 256 -9.93 -9.17 1.18
C HIS A 256 -8.44 -9.45 1.15
N PHE A 257 -7.70 -8.75 0.28
CA PHE A 257 -6.24 -8.78 0.26
C PHE A 257 -5.73 -7.45 0.79
N ILE A 258 -4.78 -7.50 1.72
CA ILE A 258 -4.15 -6.30 2.30
C ILE A 258 -2.65 -6.49 2.43
N HIS A 259 -1.90 -5.40 2.40
CA HIS A 259 -0.49 -5.40 2.74
C HIS A 259 -0.31 -5.06 4.23
N GLY A 260 0.32 -5.93 5.01
CA GLY A 260 0.48 -5.65 6.44
C GLY A 260 1.16 -6.76 7.24
N ASP A 261 1.27 -6.52 8.56
CA ASP A 261 1.80 -7.51 9.50
C ASP A 261 0.66 -8.29 10.16
N ILE A 262 0.54 -9.57 9.79
CA ILE A 262 -0.46 -10.49 10.34
C ILE A 262 -0.23 -10.82 11.84
N LEU A 263 0.95 -10.53 12.40
CA LEU A 263 1.21 -10.71 13.83
C LEU A 263 0.46 -9.68 14.69
N ALA A 264 -0.02 -8.60 14.08
CA ALA A 264 -0.74 -7.52 14.73
C ALA A 264 -1.98 -7.12 13.89
N PRO A 265 -2.96 -8.03 13.72
CA PRO A 265 -4.17 -7.72 12.97
C PRO A 265 -4.89 -6.54 13.66
N ARG A 266 -5.14 -5.49 12.90
CA ARG A 266 -5.69 -4.23 13.43
C ARG A 266 -7.22 -4.17 13.30
N THR A 267 -7.90 -5.25 13.62
CA THR A 267 -9.37 -5.36 13.49
C THR A 267 -10.05 -5.46 14.85
N ILE A 268 -11.33 -5.10 14.89
CA ILE A 268 -12.13 -5.18 16.11
C ILE A 268 -12.37 -6.66 16.44
N PRO A 269 -12.04 -7.13 17.67
CA PRO A 269 -12.35 -8.48 18.12
C PRO A 269 -13.84 -8.83 17.99
N PRO A 270 -14.21 -10.11 17.81
CA PRO A 270 -13.33 -11.28 17.81
C PRO A 270 -12.50 -11.45 16.52
N VAL A 271 -11.23 -11.83 16.68
CA VAL A 271 -10.28 -12.06 15.58
C VAL A 271 -9.73 -13.47 15.69
N ILE A 272 -9.73 -14.21 14.58
CA ILE A 272 -9.01 -15.47 14.42
C ILE A 272 -7.89 -15.26 13.40
N VAL A 273 -6.66 -15.56 13.78
CA VAL A 273 -5.52 -15.61 12.87
C VAL A 273 -5.16 -17.06 12.61
N CYS A 274 -5.02 -17.47 11.36
CA CYS A 274 -4.69 -18.84 11.03
C CYS A 274 -3.34 -19.00 10.32
N GLN A 275 -2.72 -20.16 10.52
CA GLN A 275 -1.44 -20.52 9.95
C GLN A 275 -1.43 -21.98 9.49
N LEU A 276 -0.69 -22.27 8.42
CA LEU A 276 -0.45 -23.64 7.94
C LEU A 276 0.76 -24.24 8.67
N VAL A 277 0.57 -25.42 9.26
CA VAL A 277 1.64 -26.18 9.93
C VAL A 277 1.72 -27.60 9.38
N ASN A 278 2.85 -28.28 9.63
CA ASN A 278 3.07 -29.66 9.20
C ASN A 278 2.75 -30.68 10.28
N ASP A 279 2.43 -31.90 9.86
CA ASP A 279 2.05 -33.05 10.69
C ASP A 279 3.16 -33.57 11.64
N ARG A 280 4.41 -33.13 11.46
CA ARG A 280 5.56 -33.46 12.31
C ARG A 280 5.95 -32.32 13.26
N ALA A 281 5.32 -31.15 13.16
CA ALA A 281 5.73 -29.97 13.90
C ALA A 281 5.45 -30.15 15.40
N LEU A 282 6.51 -30.14 16.22
CA LEU A 282 6.40 -29.89 17.67
C LEU A 282 6.71 -28.42 18.03
N ARG A 283 7.24 -27.68 17.05
CA ARG A 283 7.58 -26.26 17.10
C ARG A 283 7.30 -25.64 15.74
N TRP A 284 7.08 -24.34 15.69
CA TRP A 284 6.84 -23.60 14.46
C TRP A 284 8.15 -23.06 13.89
N GLY A 285 8.69 -23.76 12.88
CA GLY A 285 10.03 -23.48 12.35
C GLY A 285 10.08 -22.63 11.07
N GLY A 286 8.96 -22.42 10.37
CA GLY A 286 8.94 -21.83 9.02
C GLY A 286 8.07 -20.59 8.88
N GLY A 287 8.51 -19.65 8.03
CA GLY A 287 7.70 -18.51 7.56
C GLY A 287 7.04 -17.70 8.67
N VAL A 288 5.74 -17.41 8.48
CA VAL A 288 4.89 -16.72 9.46
C VAL A 288 4.80 -17.47 10.79
N ALA A 289 4.78 -18.81 10.75
CA ALA A 289 4.65 -19.61 11.96
C ALA A 289 5.85 -19.45 12.90
N ARG A 290 7.07 -19.31 12.35
CA ARG A 290 8.25 -18.97 13.15
C ARG A 290 8.14 -17.61 13.84
N GLN A 291 7.55 -16.64 13.16
CA GLN A 291 7.34 -15.30 13.74
C GLN A 291 6.26 -15.35 14.83
N MET A 292 5.18 -16.12 14.62
CA MET A 292 4.17 -16.40 15.65
C MET A 292 4.78 -17.08 16.88
N ALA A 293 5.69 -18.05 16.72
CA ALA A 293 6.34 -18.71 17.85
C ALA A 293 7.19 -17.74 18.68
N LYS A 294 7.95 -16.87 18.01
CA LYS A 294 8.73 -15.83 18.68
C LYS A 294 7.85 -14.86 19.47
N ARG A 295 6.69 -14.49 18.92
CA ARG A 295 5.77 -13.53 19.55
C ARG A 295 4.90 -14.17 20.64
N PHE A 296 4.49 -15.42 20.47
CA PHE A 296 3.55 -16.13 21.33
C PHE A 296 4.09 -17.52 21.75
N PRO A 297 5.18 -17.57 22.55
CA PRO A 297 5.85 -18.83 22.89
C PRO A 297 4.96 -19.80 23.71
N LYS A 298 4.01 -19.27 24.50
CA LYS A 298 3.04 -20.11 25.24
C LYS A 298 2.11 -20.88 24.30
N ALA A 299 1.62 -20.21 23.26
CA ALA A 299 0.75 -20.83 22.25
C ALA A 299 1.48 -21.93 21.45
N GLU A 300 2.79 -21.74 21.18
CA GLU A 300 3.61 -22.78 20.55
C GLU A 300 3.78 -24.00 21.47
N ALA A 301 4.01 -23.79 22.76
CA ALA A 301 4.16 -24.87 23.73
C ALA A 301 2.86 -25.71 23.84
N GLU A 302 1.70 -25.05 23.94
CA GLU A 302 0.38 -25.70 23.94
C GLU A 302 0.16 -26.54 22.68
N PHE A 303 0.48 -25.98 21.51
CA PHE A 303 0.42 -26.71 20.25
C PHE A 303 1.35 -27.94 20.25
N GLY A 304 2.55 -27.82 20.79
CA GLY A 304 3.52 -28.91 20.89
C GLY A 304 3.00 -30.08 21.74
N GLU A 305 2.38 -29.80 22.89
CA GLU A 305 1.75 -30.82 23.73
C GLU A 305 0.52 -31.45 23.06
N TRP A 306 -0.31 -30.65 22.40
CA TRP A 306 -1.45 -31.15 21.62
C TRP A 306 -1.01 -32.06 20.46
N MET A 307 0.10 -31.73 19.78
CA MET A 307 0.64 -32.59 18.73
C MET A 307 1.13 -33.93 19.28
N LYS A 308 1.72 -33.95 20.50
CA LYS A 308 2.17 -35.19 21.14
C LYS A 308 1.01 -36.09 21.56
N SER A 309 -0.15 -35.53 21.92
CA SER A 309 -1.32 -36.32 22.33
C SER A 309 -2.04 -37.02 21.17
N LYS A 310 -1.73 -36.67 19.91
CA LYS A 310 -2.34 -37.27 18.72
C LYS A 310 -1.34 -38.17 17.95
N PRO A 311 -1.76 -39.39 17.53
CA PRO A 311 -0.99 -40.20 16.59
C PRO A 311 -0.79 -39.46 15.27
N LYS A 312 0.40 -39.58 14.67
CA LYS A 312 0.75 -38.85 13.42
C LYS A 312 -0.26 -39.06 12.30
N ALA A 313 -0.77 -40.29 12.14
CA ALA A 313 -1.73 -40.65 11.10
C ALA A 313 -3.07 -39.89 11.18
N GLU A 314 -3.41 -39.35 12.36
CA GLU A 314 -4.67 -38.66 12.63
C GLU A 314 -4.52 -37.13 12.64
N ARG A 315 -3.30 -36.59 12.44
CA ARG A 315 -3.05 -35.15 12.58
C ARG A 315 -3.49 -34.34 11.37
N LEU A 316 -3.39 -34.90 10.16
CA LEU A 316 -3.73 -34.16 8.94
C LEU A 316 -5.23 -33.80 8.92
N GLY A 317 -5.49 -32.52 8.70
CA GLY A 317 -6.81 -31.91 8.64
C GLY A 317 -7.38 -31.50 10.00
N GLU A 318 -6.60 -31.63 11.06
CA GLU A 318 -6.96 -31.14 12.39
C GLU A 318 -6.60 -29.65 12.54
N VAL A 319 -7.34 -28.97 13.43
CA VAL A 319 -7.08 -27.57 13.79
C VAL A 319 -6.83 -27.47 15.30
N HIS A 320 -5.73 -26.84 15.67
CA HIS A 320 -5.43 -26.47 17.05
C HIS A 320 -5.72 -24.99 17.25
N TYR A 321 -6.37 -24.66 18.37
CA TYR A 321 -6.65 -23.27 18.76
C TYR A 321 -5.90 -22.90 20.02
N ALA A 322 -5.23 -21.76 20.02
CA ALA A 322 -4.59 -21.16 21.18
C ALA A 322 -5.07 -19.71 21.36
N THR A 323 -5.32 -19.31 22.60
CA THR A 323 -5.69 -17.93 22.90
C THR A 323 -4.42 -17.09 23.07
N THR A 324 -4.30 -16.00 22.33
CA THR A 324 -3.26 -14.98 22.55
C THR A 324 -3.87 -13.74 23.21
N PRO A 325 -3.07 -12.79 23.69
CA PRO A 325 -3.60 -11.53 24.24
C PRO A 325 -4.44 -10.70 23.25
N SER A 326 -4.28 -10.93 21.94
CA SER A 326 -4.88 -10.06 20.90
C SER A 326 -5.87 -10.78 19.98
N PHE A 327 -5.76 -12.09 19.82
CA PHE A 327 -6.59 -12.89 18.91
C PHE A 327 -6.54 -14.38 19.25
N THR A 328 -7.43 -15.18 18.65
CA THR A 328 -7.30 -16.65 18.67
C THR A 328 -6.39 -17.10 17.52
N LEU A 329 -5.33 -17.84 17.82
CA LEU A 329 -4.46 -18.43 16.81
C LEU A 329 -4.95 -19.84 16.45
N ALA A 330 -5.20 -20.08 15.17
CA ALA A 330 -5.61 -21.37 14.62
C ALA A 330 -4.48 -22.00 13.79
N SER A 331 -3.94 -23.13 14.24
CA SER A 331 -2.91 -23.89 13.52
C SER A 331 -3.55 -25.03 12.73
N LEU A 332 -3.54 -24.93 11.40
CA LEU A 332 -4.12 -25.92 10.49
C LEU A 332 -3.05 -26.92 10.08
N VAL A 333 -3.23 -28.18 10.45
CA VAL A 333 -2.27 -29.25 10.12
C VAL A 333 -2.60 -29.81 8.74
N ALA A 334 -2.03 -29.23 7.68
CA ALA A 334 -2.32 -29.65 6.30
C ALA A 334 -1.09 -29.73 5.38
N GLN A 335 0.10 -29.85 5.98
CA GLN A 335 1.34 -30.10 5.28
C GLN A 335 1.97 -31.42 5.75
N GLU A 336 2.42 -32.26 4.81
CA GLU A 336 3.13 -33.49 5.13
C GLU A 336 4.65 -33.25 5.23
N GLY A 337 5.18 -33.37 6.45
CA GLY A 337 6.59 -33.19 6.78
C GLY A 337 7.11 -31.77 6.48
N PHE A 338 8.43 -31.63 6.43
CA PHE A 338 9.14 -30.37 6.15
C PHE A 338 10.44 -30.66 5.38
N GLY A 339 11.06 -29.62 4.82
CA GLY A 339 12.31 -29.72 4.06
C GLY A 339 12.12 -30.06 2.58
N PRO A 340 13.22 -30.23 1.82
CA PRO A 340 13.17 -30.52 0.38
C PRO A 340 12.31 -31.75 0.05
N SER A 341 11.60 -31.71 -1.07
CA SER A 341 10.83 -32.85 -1.62
C SER A 341 10.76 -32.75 -3.14
N GLY A 342 10.62 -33.90 -3.81
CA GLY A 342 10.38 -33.97 -5.25
C GLY A 342 8.93 -33.62 -5.67
N GLY A 343 8.07 -33.23 -4.72
CA GLY A 343 6.68 -32.86 -4.98
C GLY A 343 6.10 -31.99 -3.86
N THR A 344 4.87 -31.52 -4.09
CA THR A 344 4.13 -30.64 -3.19
C THR A 344 3.85 -31.28 -1.83
N ARG A 345 4.14 -30.57 -0.74
CA ARG A 345 3.91 -31.04 0.64
C ARG A 345 2.55 -30.65 1.20
N ILE A 346 1.90 -29.63 0.63
CA ILE A 346 0.52 -29.33 1.01
C ILE A 346 -0.39 -30.53 0.68
N ARG A 347 -1.36 -30.79 1.54
CA ARG A 347 -2.37 -31.84 1.39
C ARG A 347 -3.73 -31.16 1.29
N TYR A 348 -4.20 -30.88 0.08
CA TYR A 348 -5.42 -30.09 -0.15
C TYR A 348 -6.67 -30.69 0.52
N GLN A 349 -6.81 -32.01 0.54
CA GLN A 349 -7.92 -32.66 1.24
C GLN A 349 -7.88 -32.40 2.76
N ALA A 350 -6.69 -32.45 3.35
CA ALA A 350 -6.50 -32.11 4.76
C ALA A 350 -6.78 -30.63 5.00
N LEU A 351 -6.31 -29.75 4.11
CA LEU A 351 -6.58 -28.31 4.19
C LEU A 351 -8.09 -28.01 4.13
N ALA A 352 -8.81 -28.65 3.22
CA ALA A 352 -10.26 -28.52 3.08
C ALA A 352 -10.98 -28.95 4.37
N LYS A 353 -10.62 -30.10 4.96
CA LYS A 353 -11.17 -30.55 6.26
C LYS A 353 -10.92 -29.53 7.37
N ALA A 354 -9.70 -29.02 7.45
CA ALA A 354 -9.30 -28.03 8.45
C ALA A 354 -10.06 -26.69 8.25
N MET A 355 -10.20 -26.23 7.01
CA MET A 355 -10.93 -25.01 6.67
C MET A 355 -12.42 -25.12 6.97
N ALA A 356 -13.06 -26.26 6.71
CA ALA A 356 -14.45 -26.50 7.08
C ALA A 356 -14.65 -26.34 8.60
N THR A 357 -13.80 -27.01 9.39
CA THR A 357 -13.80 -26.90 10.86
C THR A 357 -13.56 -25.46 11.32
N LEU A 358 -12.63 -24.76 10.68
CA LEU A 358 -12.33 -23.36 11.00
C LEU A 358 -13.49 -22.42 10.65
N ALA A 359 -14.19 -22.68 9.56
CA ALA A 359 -15.32 -21.87 9.10
C ALA A 359 -16.47 -21.93 10.11
N ASP A 360 -16.80 -23.13 10.61
CA ASP A 360 -17.83 -23.32 11.64
C ASP A 360 -17.50 -22.55 12.93
N VAL A 361 -16.25 -22.64 13.40
CA VAL A 361 -15.79 -21.89 14.58
C VAL A 361 -15.81 -20.38 14.33
N THR A 362 -15.42 -19.94 13.12
CA THR A 362 -15.40 -18.52 12.76
C THR A 362 -16.81 -17.94 12.75
N ARG A 363 -17.78 -18.65 12.15
CA ARG A 363 -19.21 -18.28 12.15
C ARG A 363 -19.78 -18.24 13.56
N HIS A 364 -19.59 -19.30 14.33
CA HIS A 364 -20.10 -19.39 15.70
C HIS A 364 -19.58 -18.26 16.60
N ARG A 365 -18.32 -17.83 16.40
CA ARG A 365 -17.72 -16.74 17.17
C ARG A 365 -18.02 -15.34 16.62
N GLY A 366 -18.65 -15.23 15.44
CA GLY A 366 -18.79 -13.95 14.73
C GLY A 366 -17.44 -13.24 14.57
N ALA A 367 -16.40 -14.00 14.24
CA ALA A 367 -15.02 -13.51 14.16
C ALA A 367 -14.65 -13.11 12.74
N SER A 368 -13.72 -12.15 12.59
CA SER A 368 -12.99 -11.98 11.33
C SER A 368 -11.88 -13.02 11.23
N LEU A 369 -11.63 -13.55 10.03
CA LEU A 369 -10.58 -14.52 9.79
C LEU A 369 -9.39 -13.86 9.07
N HIS A 370 -8.19 -14.05 9.58
CA HIS A 370 -6.95 -13.45 9.09
C HIS A 370 -5.96 -14.56 8.76
N MET A 371 -5.33 -14.50 7.59
CA MET A 371 -4.40 -15.54 7.15
C MET A 371 -3.30 -14.97 6.24
N PRO A 372 -2.10 -15.56 6.21
CA PRO A 372 -1.15 -15.26 5.15
C PRO A 372 -1.61 -15.98 3.86
N ARG A 373 -0.89 -15.82 2.75
CA ARG A 373 -1.03 -16.73 1.61
C ARG A 373 -0.61 -18.16 1.96
N LEU A 374 -1.54 -18.93 2.52
CA LEU A 374 -1.33 -20.33 2.93
C LEU A 374 -0.83 -21.18 1.76
N GLY A 375 0.08 -22.11 2.05
CA GLY A 375 0.58 -23.06 1.06
C GLY A 375 1.61 -22.51 0.07
N THR A 376 1.70 -21.18 -0.09
CA THR A 376 2.70 -20.53 -0.93
C THR A 376 4.08 -20.56 -0.23
N GLY A 377 5.15 -20.90 -0.95
CA GLY A 377 6.49 -21.06 -0.40
C GLY A 377 6.86 -22.53 -0.11
N GLY A 378 7.40 -22.82 1.09
CA GLY A 378 8.03 -24.11 1.41
C GLY A 378 7.13 -25.35 1.37
N ALA A 379 5.80 -25.16 1.26
CA ALA A 379 4.85 -26.25 1.05
C ALA A 379 4.64 -26.60 -0.44
N GLY A 380 5.00 -25.70 -1.36
CA GLY A 380 4.89 -25.87 -2.81
C GLY A 380 3.45 -25.95 -3.34
N GLY A 381 2.50 -25.32 -2.65
CA GLY A 381 1.10 -25.28 -3.05
C GLY A 381 0.80 -24.22 -4.12
N ASP A 382 -0.26 -24.49 -4.88
CA ASP A 382 -0.88 -23.60 -5.85
C ASP A 382 -1.89 -22.71 -5.10
N TRP A 383 -1.76 -21.39 -5.28
CA TRP A 383 -2.58 -20.44 -4.54
C TRP A 383 -4.01 -20.43 -5.05
N GLU A 384 -4.21 -20.57 -6.37
CA GLU A 384 -5.52 -20.63 -7.01
C GLU A 384 -6.38 -21.77 -6.42
N VAL A 385 -5.78 -22.93 -6.12
CA VAL A 385 -6.47 -24.03 -5.42
C VAL A 385 -6.83 -23.64 -3.98
N VAL A 386 -5.90 -23.00 -3.25
CA VAL A 386 -6.14 -22.56 -1.86
C VAL A 386 -7.23 -21.49 -1.80
N GLU A 387 -7.22 -20.53 -2.72
CA GLU A 387 -8.22 -19.49 -2.84
C GLU A 387 -9.61 -20.08 -3.12
N ALA A 388 -9.70 -21.06 -4.03
CA ALA A 388 -10.96 -21.77 -4.29
C ALA A 388 -11.50 -22.46 -3.03
N LEU A 389 -10.62 -23.10 -2.23
CA LEU A 389 -11.01 -23.71 -0.96
C LEU A 389 -11.46 -22.68 0.08
N ILE A 390 -10.79 -21.52 0.16
CA ILE A 390 -11.21 -20.42 1.03
C ILE A 390 -12.62 -19.98 0.62
N ARG A 391 -12.82 -19.75 -0.67
CA ARG A 391 -14.12 -19.31 -1.21
C ARG A 391 -15.22 -20.30 -0.89
N GLN A 392 -14.97 -21.59 -1.09
CA GLN A 392 -15.94 -22.65 -0.80
C GLN A 392 -16.33 -22.73 0.69
N ASN A 393 -15.39 -22.53 1.61
CA ASN A 393 -15.63 -22.79 3.03
C ASN A 393 -16.11 -21.56 3.81
N PHE A 394 -15.67 -20.37 3.42
CA PHE A 394 -15.88 -19.13 4.19
C PHE A 394 -16.85 -18.14 3.55
N ASP A 395 -17.51 -18.53 2.45
CA ASP A 395 -18.60 -17.73 1.88
C ASP A 395 -19.68 -17.43 2.93
N GLY A 396 -20.24 -16.22 2.84
CA GLY A 396 -21.23 -15.69 3.77
C GLY A 396 -20.71 -15.32 5.17
N LEU A 397 -19.40 -15.21 5.39
CA LEU A 397 -18.87 -14.64 6.64
C LEU A 397 -19.10 -13.13 6.73
N ASP A 398 -19.86 -12.67 7.72
CA ASP A 398 -20.19 -11.24 7.94
C ASP A 398 -18.96 -10.33 8.06
N LYS A 399 -17.88 -10.80 8.70
CA LYS A 399 -16.65 -10.02 8.95
C LYS A 399 -15.50 -10.31 7.97
N GLY A 400 -15.77 -11.13 6.96
CA GLY A 400 -14.85 -11.45 5.87
C GLY A 400 -13.60 -12.25 6.26
N VAL A 401 -12.82 -12.54 5.23
CA VAL A 401 -11.52 -13.21 5.28
C VAL A 401 -10.45 -12.27 4.76
N TRP A 402 -9.37 -12.10 5.52
CA TRP A 402 -8.31 -11.13 5.27
C TRP A 402 -6.99 -11.85 5.01
N VAL A 403 -6.53 -11.77 3.76
CA VAL A 403 -5.26 -12.35 3.30
C VAL A 403 -4.18 -11.29 3.32
N TYR A 404 -3.13 -11.56 4.09
CA TYR A 404 -1.99 -10.66 4.27
C TYR A 404 -0.89 -10.97 3.27
N ASP A 405 -0.55 -9.96 2.47
CA ASP A 405 0.60 -9.93 1.58
C ASP A 405 1.68 -8.99 2.11
N LEU A 406 2.92 -9.22 1.67
CA LEU A 406 3.98 -8.25 1.89
C LEU A 406 3.80 -7.08 0.92
N PRO A 407 4.03 -5.83 1.37
CA PRO A 407 4.04 -4.69 0.47
C PRO A 407 5.01 -4.94 -0.70
N PRO A 408 4.65 -4.58 -1.94
CA PRO A 408 5.54 -4.73 -3.07
C PRO A 408 6.86 -4.00 -2.82
N ARG A 409 7.96 -4.71 -3.06
CA ARG A 409 9.28 -4.09 -3.08
C ARG A 409 9.52 -3.51 -4.47
N GLN A 410 9.87 -2.23 -4.53
CA GLN A 410 10.45 -1.67 -5.75
C GLN A 410 11.80 -2.34 -5.98
N THR A 411 11.94 -3.05 -7.10
CA THR A 411 13.23 -3.56 -7.55
C THR A 411 14.17 -2.38 -7.78
N GLN A 412 15.31 -2.36 -7.10
CA GLN A 412 16.34 -1.35 -7.32
C GLN A 412 17.01 -1.63 -8.66
N HIS A 413 16.52 -1.01 -9.73
CA HIS A 413 17.36 -0.83 -10.91
C HIS A 413 18.42 0.22 -10.57
N SER A 414 19.64 0.02 -11.06
CA SER A 414 20.66 1.07 -11.14
C SER A 414 20.00 2.37 -11.64
N LEU A 415 20.51 3.52 -11.20
CA LEU A 415 20.27 4.77 -11.92
C LEU A 415 21.00 4.69 -13.27
N GLU A 416 20.62 3.73 -14.11
CA GLU A 416 20.90 3.79 -15.54
C GLU A 416 20.04 4.93 -16.06
N PHE A 417 20.75 5.99 -16.41
CA PHE A 417 20.26 7.26 -16.91
C PHE A 417 20.09 7.24 -18.41
#